data_AF-F3KCK0-F1
#
_entry.id   AF-F3KCK0-F1
#
_cell.length_a   1.000
_cell.length_b   1.000
_cell.length_c   1.000
_cell.angle_alpha   90.00
_cell.angle_beta   90.00
_cell.angle_gamma   90.00
#
_symmetry.space_group_name_H-M   'P 1'
#
loop_
_entity.id
_entity.type
_entity.pdbx_description
1 polymer ?
#
loop_
_entity_poly.entity_id
_entity_poly.type
_entity_poly.pdbx_seq_one_letter_code
_entity_poly.pdbx_strand_id
1 'polypeptide(L)'
;MSIQSIKDNSQGMIAKIIVGLIVLTFALFGVDAIVGNSGGSSKAAVVNGDEISEFELLRAADFFKRRMLQEMGANADPDLIDDQLVRARALEELIQRQLLLQAADEQAIFVANGRVDQAILQNESFQTNGVFDRNIYEYTLRNLQMTPVDYKAH
;
A
#
# COMPACT_ATOMS: atom_id res chain seq x y z
N MET A 1 -18.86 -66.77 2.13
CA MET A 1 -17.58 -66.11 1.81
C MET A 1 -17.87 -64.65 1.47
N SER A 2 -17.28 -63.73 2.22
CA SER A 2 -17.74 -62.37 2.49
C SER A 2 -17.20 -61.33 1.51
N ILE A 3 -18.08 -60.64 0.76
CA ILE A 3 -17.76 -59.35 0.09
C ILE A 3 -18.89 -58.31 0.26
N GLN A 4 -19.97 -58.62 0.99
CA GLN A 4 -21.12 -57.72 1.07
C GLN A 4 -21.08 -56.72 2.24
N SER A 5 -20.08 -56.78 3.12
CA SER A 5 -19.96 -55.90 4.28
C SER A 5 -18.98 -54.73 4.11
N ILE A 6 -18.34 -54.60 2.95
CA ILE A 6 -17.40 -53.50 2.65
C ILE A 6 -18.13 -52.23 2.20
N LYS A 7 -19.38 -52.31 1.73
CA LYS A 7 -20.01 -51.20 0.99
C LYS A 7 -20.56 -50.06 1.85
N ASP A 8 -20.82 -50.25 3.14
CA ASP A 8 -21.46 -49.20 3.96
C ASP A 8 -20.53 -48.51 4.96
N ASN A 9 -19.41 -49.13 5.35
CA ASN A 9 -18.43 -48.50 6.26
C ASN A 9 -17.17 -47.97 5.54
N SER A 10 -16.93 -48.39 4.29
CA SER A 10 -15.79 -47.89 3.50
C SER A 10 -16.00 -46.47 3.00
N GLN A 11 -17.24 -46.06 2.73
CA GLN A 11 -17.53 -44.70 2.27
C GLN A 11 -17.12 -43.64 3.32
N GLY A 12 -17.37 -43.91 4.60
CA GLY A 12 -16.96 -43.00 5.68
C GLY A 12 -15.44 -42.97 5.89
N MET A 13 -14.74 -44.09 5.69
CA MET A 13 -13.28 -44.15 5.83
C MET A 13 -12.56 -43.50 4.64
N ILE A 14 -13.02 -43.74 3.43
CA ILE A 14 -12.49 -43.11 2.20
C ILE A 14 -12.75 -41.60 2.24
N ALA A 15 -13.93 -41.16 2.67
CA ALA A 15 -14.24 -39.73 2.82
C ALA A 15 -13.28 -39.03 3.79
N LYS A 16 -12.94 -39.66 4.93
CA LYS A 16 -11.97 -39.10 5.89
C LYS A 16 -10.56 -38.97 5.31
N ILE A 17 -10.13 -39.92 4.49
CA ILE A 17 -8.82 -39.87 3.82
C ILE A 17 -8.76 -38.72 2.83
N ILE A 18 -9.81 -38.54 2.01
CA ILE A 18 -9.88 -37.45 1.03
C ILE A 18 -9.91 -36.08 1.74
N VAL A 19 -10.75 -35.93 2.76
CA VAL A 19 -10.82 -34.67 3.55
C VAL A 19 -9.49 -34.39 4.25
N GLY A 20 -8.85 -35.40 4.84
CA GLY A 20 -7.55 -35.27 5.47
C GLY A 20 -6.45 -34.86 4.48
N LEU A 21 -6.47 -35.40 3.26
CA LEU A 21 -5.53 -35.05 2.20
C LEU A 21 -5.75 -33.61 1.72
N ILE A 22 -7.00 -33.17 1.56
CA ILE A 22 -7.34 -31.78 1.23
C ILE A 22 -6.83 -30.83 2.32
N VAL A 23 -7.13 -31.10 3.59
CA VAL A 23 -6.65 -30.28 4.73
C VAL A 23 -5.13 -30.26 4.79
N LEU A 24 -4.47 -31.40 4.56
CA LEU A 24 -3.01 -31.49 4.53
C LEU A 24 -2.42 -30.66 3.37
N THR A 25 -3.01 -30.72 2.18
CA THR A 25 -2.57 -29.87 1.06
C THR A 25 -2.78 -28.38 1.36
N PHE A 26 -3.91 -27.97 1.92
CA PHE A 26 -4.13 -26.59 2.35
C PHE A 26 -3.17 -26.16 3.49
N ALA A 27 -2.76 -27.09 4.37
CA ALA A 27 -1.78 -26.82 5.42
C ALA A 27 -0.34 -26.72 4.90
N LEU A 28 0.02 -27.49 3.85
CA LEU A 28 1.35 -27.48 3.23
C LEU A 28 1.53 -26.35 2.19
N PHE A 29 0.46 -25.98 1.47
CA PHE A 29 0.45 -24.89 0.48
C PHE A 29 -0.07 -23.56 1.04
N GLY A 30 -0.63 -23.57 2.26
CA GLY A 30 -0.97 -22.38 3.03
C GLY A 30 -2.23 -21.63 2.57
N VAL A 31 -2.65 -20.71 3.44
CA VAL A 31 -3.64 -19.66 3.13
C VAL A 31 -3.08 -18.58 2.20
N ASP A 32 -1.76 -18.54 1.97
CA ASP A 32 -1.10 -17.61 1.04
C ASP A 32 -1.58 -17.80 -0.42
N ALA A 33 -1.98 -19.02 -0.81
CA ALA A 33 -2.58 -19.28 -2.12
C ALA A 33 -4.00 -18.68 -2.27
N ILE A 34 -4.71 -18.46 -1.15
CA ILE A 34 -6.03 -17.79 -1.13
C ILE A 34 -5.85 -16.27 -1.10
N VAL A 35 -4.83 -15.79 -0.38
CA VAL A 35 -4.45 -14.36 -0.32
C VAL A 35 -3.86 -13.87 -1.65
N GLY A 36 -3.45 -14.79 -2.53
CA GLY A 36 -2.86 -14.49 -3.82
C GLY A 36 -3.79 -13.87 -4.87
N ASN A 37 -5.13 -13.83 -4.72
CA ASN A 37 -5.97 -13.26 -5.79
C ASN A 37 -7.41 -12.85 -5.44
N SER A 38 -7.78 -12.63 -4.17
CA SER A 38 -9.13 -12.13 -3.85
C SER A 38 -9.20 -11.26 -2.60
N GLY A 39 -9.11 -9.93 -2.78
CA GLY A 39 -9.75 -8.97 -1.87
C GLY A 39 -8.86 -8.02 -1.06
N GLY A 40 -7.54 -8.14 -1.12
CA GLY A 40 -6.60 -7.14 -0.57
C GLY A 40 -5.82 -6.51 -1.72
N SER A 41 -5.62 -5.19 -1.69
CA SER A 41 -4.84 -4.41 -2.65
C SER A 41 -3.64 -5.19 -3.22
N SER A 42 -3.60 -5.39 -4.54
CA SER A 42 -2.46 -5.99 -5.26
C SER A 42 -1.14 -5.39 -4.75
N LYS A 43 -0.09 -6.20 -4.60
CA LYS A 43 1.22 -5.77 -4.07
C LYS A 43 2.19 -5.53 -5.21
N ALA A 44 2.88 -4.39 -5.20
CA ALA A 44 3.87 -4.03 -6.20
C ALA A 44 5.30 -4.43 -5.77
N ALA A 45 5.63 -4.26 -4.49
CA ALA A 45 6.91 -4.67 -3.91
C ALA A 45 6.82 -4.82 -2.38
N VAL A 46 7.86 -5.42 -1.80
CA VAL A 46 8.05 -5.52 -0.34
C VAL A 46 9.47 -5.09 0.00
N VAL A 47 9.62 -4.20 0.99
CA VAL A 47 10.90 -3.64 1.45
C VAL A 47 11.04 -3.92 2.94
N ASN A 48 11.95 -4.84 3.31
CA ASN A 48 12.19 -5.27 4.70
C ASN A 48 10.92 -5.66 5.50
N GLY A 49 9.88 -6.16 4.82
CA GLY A 49 8.63 -6.58 5.44
C GLY A 49 7.48 -5.57 5.30
N ASP A 50 7.76 -4.33 4.89
CA ASP A 50 6.74 -3.34 4.57
C ASP A 50 6.31 -3.43 3.10
N GLU A 51 5.02 -3.35 2.85
CA GLU A 51 4.44 -3.54 1.52
C GLU A 51 4.24 -2.21 0.80
N ILE A 52 4.62 -2.18 -0.48
CA ILE A 52 4.23 -1.13 -1.41
C ILE A 52 3.07 -1.67 -2.24
N SER A 53 1.90 -1.04 -2.13
CA SER A 53 0.72 -1.46 -2.87
C SER A 53 0.78 -1.06 -4.35
N GLU A 54 0.07 -1.81 -5.18
CA GLU A 54 -0.16 -1.49 -6.59
C GLU A 54 -0.82 -0.13 -6.75
N PHE A 55 -1.69 0.25 -5.82
CA PHE A 55 -2.36 1.54 -5.83
C PHE A 55 -1.38 2.70 -5.63
N GLU A 56 -0.45 2.56 -4.68
CA GLU A 56 0.61 3.56 -4.46
C GLU A 56 1.52 3.69 -5.67
N LEU A 57 1.91 2.55 -6.27
CA LEU A 57 2.71 2.54 -7.49
C LEU A 57 2.00 3.26 -8.65
N LEU A 58 0.72 2.96 -8.88
CA LEU A 58 -0.06 3.62 -9.93
C LEU A 58 -0.16 5.13 -9.70
N ARG A 59 -0.42 5.55 -8.45
CA ARG A 59 -0.53 6.96 -8.09
C ARG A 59 0.81 7.70 -8.27
N ALA A 60 1.93 7.07 -7.90
CA ALA A 60 3.27 7.62 -8.06
C ALA A 60 3.69 7.70 -9.54
N ALA A 61 3.39 6.66 -10.33
CA ALA A 61 3.63 6.62 -11.77
C ALA A 61 2.86 7.74 -12.50
N ASP A 62 1.59 7.94 -12.15
CA ASP A 62 0.76 9.02 -12.66
C ASP A 62 1.32 10.40 -12.34
N PHE A 63 1.80 10.60 -11.10
CA PHE A 63 2.43 11.85 -10.70
C PHE A 63 3.71 12.11 -11.50
N PHE A 64 4.57 11.10 -11.64
CA PHE A 64 5.81 11.18 -12.40
C PHE A 64 5.55 11.49 -13.89
N LYS A 65 4.58 10.80 -14.50
CA LYS A 65 4.16 11.04 -15.90
C LYS A 65 3.69 12.47 -16.11
N ARG A 66 2.83 12.99 -15.21
CA ARG A 66 2.34 14.38 -15.28
C ARG A 66 3.48 15.40 -15.17
N ARG A 67 4.44 15.18 -14.28
CA ARG A 67 5.61 16.05 -14.15
C ARG A 67 6.45 16.05 -15.43
N MET A 68 6.70 14.87 -16.01
CA MET A 68 7.46 14.77 -17.25
C MET A 68 6.78 15.49 -18.41
N LEU A 69 5.46 15.35 -18.54
CA LEU A 69 4.66 16.09 -19.52
C LEU A 69 4.75 17.61 -19.32
N GLN A 70 4.72 18.09 -18.06
CA GLN A 70 4.88 19.51 -17.76
C GLN A 70 6.27 20.02 -18.16
N GLU A 71 7.32 19.24 -17.93
CA GLU A 71 8.71 19.58 -18.31
C GLU A 71 8.89 19.61 -19.85
N MET A 72 8.16 18.76 -20.58
CA MET A 72 8.15 18.74 -22.06
C MET A 72 7.34 19.89 -22.69
N GLY A 73 6.45 20.52 -21.93
CA GLY A 73 5.68 21.70 -22.34
C GLY A 73 4.41 21.39 -23.15
N ALA A 74 3.80 22.43 -23.71
CA ALA A 74 2.44 22.38 -24.29
C ALA A 74 2.28 21.47 -25.51
N ASN A 75 3.37 21.07 -26.16
CA ASN A 75 3.38 20.19 -27.34
C ASN A 75 3.80 18.75 -27.00
N ALA A 76 3.83 18.38 -25.71
CA ALA A 76 4.21 17.06 -25.28
C ALA A 76 3.20 16.01 -25.78
N ASP A 77 3.71 14.98 -26.44
CA ASP A 77 2.92 13.82 -26.85
C ASP A 77 3.01 12.73 -25.76
N PRO A 78 1.91 12.39 -25.07
CA PRO A 78 1.88 11.36 -24.03
C PRO A 78 2.28 9.97 -24.53
N ASP A 79 2.14 9.69 -25.83
CA ASP A 79 2.44 8.37 -26.41
C ASP A 79 3.96 8.15 -26.58
N LEU A 80 4.75 9.22 -26.49
CA LEU A 80 6.22 9.14 -26.47
C LEU A 80 6.76 8.72 -25.09
N ILE A 81 5.89 8.66 -24.07
CA ILE A 81 6.27 8.27 -22.71
C ILE A 81 6.15 6.77 -22.56
N ASP A 82 7.27 6.11 -22.26
CA ASP A 82 7.27 4.69 -21.91
C ASP A 82 6.68 4.49 -20.50
N ASP A 83 5.46 3.96 -20.46
CA ASP A 83 4.74 3.66 -19.21
C ASP A 83 5.46 2.63 -18.33
N GLN A 84 6.23 1.70 -18.91
CA GLN A 84 7.01 0.75 -18.11
C GLN A 84 8.18 1.45 -17.44
N LEU A 85 8.87 2.35 -18.15
CA LEU A 85 9.94 3.14 -17.59
C LEU A 85 9.42 4.05 -16.47
N VAL A 86 8.30 4.74 -16.70
CA VAL A 86 7.64 5.57 -15.68
C VAL A 86 7.31 4.76 -14.43
N ARG A 87 6.70 3.59 -14.62
CA ARG A 87 6.34 2.69 -13.52
C ARG A 87 7.57 2.20 -12.76
N ALA A 88 8.64 1.83 -13.46
CA ALA A 88 9.90 1.41 -12.82
C ALA A 88 10.53 2.53 -11.99
N ARG A 89 10.54 3.77 -12.50
CA ARG A 89 11.05 4.94 -11.77
C ARG A 89 10.20 5.27 -10.54
N ALA A 90 8.88 5.19 -10.67
CA ALA A 90 7.97 5.39 -9.54
C ALA A 90 8.19 4.34 -8.45
N LEU A 91 8.38 3.07 -8.83
CA LEU A 91 8.66 2.01 -7.87
C LEU A 91 9.99 2.24 -7.13
N GLU A 92 11.03 2.66 -7.85
CA GLU A 92 12.33 2.99 -7.27
C GLU A 92 12.24 4.11 -6.23
N GLU A 93 11.47 5.16 -6.52
CA GLU A 93 11.23 6.28 -5.58
C GLU A 93 10.49 5.82 -4.33
N LEU A 94 9.44 5.00 -4.48
CA LEU A 94 8.69 4.44 -3.35
C LEU A 94 9.57 3.55 -2.46
N ILE A 95 10.44 2.73 -3.06
CA ILE A 95 11.41 1.91 -2.30
C ILE A 95 12.37 2.79 -1.52
N GLN A 96 12.93 3.83 -2.15
CA GLN A 96 13.83 4.76 -1.47
C GLN A 96 13.15 5.48 -0.30
N ARG A 97 11.91 5.94 -0.50
CA ARG A 97 11.10 6.54 0.57
C ARG A 97 10.89 5.56 1.73
N GLN A 98 10.57 4.30 1.44
CA GLN A 98 10.37 3.29 2.48
C GLN A 98 11.65 3.04 3.28
N LEU A 99 12.80 2.93 2.61
CA LEU A 99 14.09 2.76 3.28
C LEU A 99 14.44 3.96 4.18
N LEU A 100 14.12 5.19 3.74
CA LEU A 100 14.32 6.38 4.56
C LEU A 100 13.42 6.39 5.81
N LEU A 101 12.17 5.96 5.68
CA LEU A 101 11.24 5.83 6.81
C LEU A 101 11.72 4.78 7.82
N GLN A 102 12.16 3.62 7.34
CA GLN A 102 12.72 2.57 8.18
C GLN A 102 13.99 3.04 8.90
N ALA A 103 14.88 3.75 8.19
CA ALA A 103 16.08 4.31 8.80
C ALA A 103 15.76 5.38 9.86
N ALA A 104 14.69 6.17 9.67
CA ALA A 104 14.25 7.16 10.65
C ALA A 104 13.64 6.49 11.90
N ASP A 105 12.89 5.41 11.73
CA ASP A 105 12.30 4.61 12.82
C ASP A 105 13.39 3.91 13.64
N GLU A 106 14.36 3.26 12.96
CA GLU A 106 15.51 2.60 13.60
C GLU A 106 16.38 3.57 14.40
N GLN A 107 16.53 4.81 13.93
CA GLN A 107 17.29 5.85 14.64
C GLN A 107 16.50 6.52 15.76
N ALA A 108 15.29 6.03 16.07
CA ALA A 108 14.38 6.64 17.04
C ALA A 108 14.19 8.14 16.79
N ILE A 109 14.17 8.56 15.51
CA ILE A 109 13.65 9.87 15.13
C ILE A 109 12.12 9.76 15.22
N PHE A 110 11.64 9.58 16.45
CA PHE A 110 10.28 9.93 16.79
C PHE A 110 10.20 11.42 16.56
N VAL A 111 9.58 11.82 15.44
CA VAL A 111 8.96 13.13 15.39
C VAL A 111 7.83 13.04 16.42
N ALA A 112 8.17 13.30 17.69
CA ALA A 112 7.21 13.29 18.77
C ALA A 112 6.01 14.10 18.29
N ASN A 113 4.80 13.55 18.34
CA ASN A 113 3.60 14.17 17.75
C ASN A 113 3.47 15.68 18.08
N GLY A 114 3.99 16.12 19.24
CA GLY A 114 4.08 17.53 19.61
C GLY A 114 4.95 18.43 18.71
N ARG A 115 5.99 17.92 18.04
CA ARG A 115 6.79 18.68 17.06
C ARG A 115 6.06 18.87 15.73
N VAL A 116 5.32 17.87 15.26
CA VAL A 116 4.46 18.01 14.06
C VAL A 116 3.35 19.02 14.33
N ASP A 117 2.69 18.89 15.50
CA ASP A 117 1.66 19.84 15.92
C ASP A 117 2.22 21.27 16.03
N GLN A 118 3.42 21.43 16.58
CA GLN A 118 4.06 22.73 16.68
C GLN A 118 4.47 23.29 15.30
N ALA A 119 4.92 22.45 14.37
CA ALA A 119 5.21 22.86 13.00
C ALA A 119 3.94 23.30 12.24
N ILE A 120 2.81 22.61 12.45
CA ILE A 120 1.51 23.01 11.89
C ILE A 120 1.07 24.36 12.45
N LEU A 121 1.19 24.56 13.77
CA LEU A 121 0.82 25.81 14.43
C LEU A 121 1.71 26.99 13.97
N GLN A 122 2.96 26.73 13.63
CA GLN A 122 3.92 27.75 13.17
C GLN A 122 3.90 27.98 11.66
N ASN A 123 3.13 27.21 10.89
CA ASN A 123 3.03 27.38 9.45
C ASN A 123 2.19 28.63 9.12
N GLU A 124 2.82 29.63 8.50
CA GLU A 124 2.18 30.89 8.11
C GLU A 124 0.95 30.71 7.21
N SER A 125 0.92 29.62 6.41
CA SER A 125 -0.22 29.31 5.53
C SER A 125 -1.48 28.93 6.30
N PHE A 126 -1.36 28.58 7.58
CA PHE A 126 -2.47 28.24 8.46
C PHE A 126 -2.73 29.32 9.51
N GLN A 127 -2.21 30.54 9.31
CA GLN A 127 -2.36 31.63 10.26
C GLN A 127 -3.15 32.79 9.67
N THR A 128 -3.96 33.44 10.51
CA THR A 128 -4.57 34.74 10.27
C THR A 128 -3.98 35.72 11.27
N ASN A 129 -3.32 36.78 10.79
CA ASN A 129 -2.61 37.76 11.63
C ASN A 129 -1.56 37.13 12.57
N GLY A 130 -0.86 36.08 12.12
CA GLY A 130 0.18 35.40 12.90
C GLY A 130 -0.34 34.44 13.97
N VAL A 131 -1.66 34.20 14.03
CA VAL A 131 -2.28 33.25 14.95
C VAL A 131 -2.90 32.12 14.14
N PHE A 132 -2.72 30.88 14.59
CA PHE A 132 -3.28 29.71 13.93
C PHE A 132 -4.80 29.84 13.73
N ASP A 133 -5.23 29.65 12.49
CA ASP A 133 -6.62 29.68 12.06
C ASP A 133 -7.06 28.28 11.62
N ARG A 134 -7.86 27.64 12.49
CA ARG A 134 -8.39 26.30 12.24
C ARG A 134 -9.24 26.24 10.97
N ASN A 135 -9.96 27.30 10.62
CA ASN A 135 -10.84 27.27 9.44
C ASN A 135 -10.03 27.22 8.15
N ILE A 136 -8.91 27.95 8.09
CA ILE A 136 -7.97 27.91 6.95
C ILE A 136 -7.31 26.54 6.85
N TYR A 137 -6.88 25.98 7.97
CA TYR A 137 -6.30 24.64 8.01
C TYR A 137 -7.28 23.58 7.49
N GLU A 138 -8.49 23.52 8.03
CA GLU A 138 -9.51 22.54 7.63
C GLU A 138 -9.98 22.74 6.17
N TYR A 139 -10.11 23.99 5.73
CA TYR A 139 -10.45 24.30 4.34
C TYR A 139 -9.36 23.83 3.37
N THR A 140 -8.09 24.07 3.70
CA THR A 140 -6.94 23.62 2.91
C THR A 140 -6.91 22.10 2.81
N LEU A 141 -7.07 21.41 3.93
CA LEU A 141 -7.11 19.94 3.94
C LEU A 141 -8.26 19.38 3.09
N ARG A 142 -9.46 19.97 3.18
CA ARG A 142 -10.61 19.58 2.33
C ARG A 142 -10.33 19.76 0.85
N ASN A 143 -9.67 20.86 0.46
CA ASN A 143 -9.31 21.10 -0.94
C ASN A 143 -8.28 20.09 -1.46
N LEU A 144 -7.39 19.63 -0.58
CA LEU A 144 -6.40 18.59 -0.88
C LEU A 144 -6.96 17.16 -0.75
N GLN A 145 -8.23 16.99 -0.35
CA GLN A 145 -8.84 15.69 -0.02
C GLN A 145 -8.05 14.89 1.03
N MET A 146 -7.38 15.59 1.95
CA MET A 146 -6.56 15.00 3.01
C MET A 146 -7.27 15.10 4.36
N THR A 147 -7.06 14.12 5.23
CA THR A 147 -7.43 14.23 6.65
C THR A 147 -6.29 14.84 7.46
N PRO A 148 -6.54 15.35 8.68
CA PRO A 148 -5.46 15.80 9.57
C PRO A 148 -4.46 14.69 9.90
N VAL A 149 -4.90 13.43 9.89
CA VAL A 149 -4.00 12.27 10.08
C VAL A 149 -3.09 12.11 8.86
N ASP A 150 -3.65 12.17 7.65
CA ASP A 150 -2.87 12.07 6.40
C ASP A 150 -1.85 13.20 6.29
N TYR A 151 -2.23 14.42 6.71
CA TYR A 151 -1.36 15.57 6.68
C TYR A 151 -0.18 15.46 7.66
N LYS A 152 -0.40 14.88 8.85
CA LYS A 152 0.67 14.67 9.84
C LYS A 152 1.62 13.52 9.48
N ALA A 153 1.19 12.63 8.58
CA ALA A 153 1.99 11.50 8.10
C ALA A 153 2.96 11.87 6.96
N HIS A 154 2.90 13.11 6.45
CA HIS A 154 3.75 13.66 5.39
C HIS A 154 4.64 14.77 5.95
#